data_AF-A0A978U291-F1
#
_entry.id   AF-A0A978U291-F1
#
_cell.length_a   1.000
_cell.length_b   1.000
_cell.length_c   1.000
_cell.angle_alpha   90.00
_cell.angle_beta   90.00
_cell.angle_gamma   90.00
#
_symmetry.space_group_name_H-M   'P 1'
#
loop_
_entity.id
_entity.type
_entity.pdbx_description
1 polymer ?
#
loop_
_entity_poly.entity_id
_entity_poly.type
_entity_poly.pdbx_seq_one_letter_code
_entity_poly.pdbx_strand_id
1 'polypeptide(L)' 'MRQVGRSLLRWLSGDSEPRVWQTCDRQGHTIWHLYDPATQGKTQFGSEAEVRAWLEQRYYHS' A
#
# COMPACT_ATOMS: atom_id res chain seq x y z
N MET A 1 -21.26 -10.64 -7.34
CA MET A 1 -19.89 -10.79 -7.87
C MET A 1 -18.95 -10.00 -6.96
N ARG A 2 -18.21 -10.65 -6.05
CA ARG A 2 -17.18 -9.98 -5.23
C ARG A 2 -15.85 -10.62 -5.56
N GLN A 3 -15.26 -10.16 -6.66
CA GLN A 3 -13.88 -10.47 -6.95
C GLN A 3 -13.06 -9.53 -6.08
N VAL A 4 -12.84 -9.95 -4.83
CA VAL A 4 -11.87 -9.30 -3.95
C VAL A 4 -10.52 -9.51 -4.64
N GLY A 5 -9.92 -8.42 -5.11
CA GLY A 5 -8.63 -8.43 -5.79
C GLY A 5 -7.64 -9.30 -5.03
N ARG A 6 -7.04 -10.26 -5.72
CA ARG A 6 -6.06 -11.21 -5.18
C ARG A 6 -5.04 -10.46 -4.33
N SER A 7 -4.86 -10.91 -3.10
CA SER A 7 -3.99 -10.35 -2.06
C SER A 7 -2.60 -9.99 -2.60
N LEU A 8 -2.36 -8.70 -2.91
CA LEU A 8 -1.10 -8.27 -3.54
C LEU A 8 0.05 -8.01 -2.57
N LEU A 9 -0.17 -7.97 -1.25
CA LEU A 9 0.83 -7.46 -0.30
C LEU A 9 0.98 -8.39 0.89
N ARG A 10 1.32 -9.66 0.63
CA ARG A 10 1.80 -10.53 1.70
C ARG A 10 3.19 -10.06 2.11
N TRP A 11 3.20 -9.03 2.98
CA TRP A 11 4.27 -8.68 3.90
C TRP A 11 5.64 -8.56 3.25
N LEU A 12 5.91 -7.38 2.69
CA LEU A 12 7.24 -6.94 2.24
C LEU A 12 8.24 -7.20 3.38
N SER A 13 9.16 -8.16 3.14
CA SER A 13 9.91 -8.93 4.13
C SER A 13 11.35 -8.44 4.22
N GLY A 14 11.54 -7.29 4.88
CA GLY A 14 12.87 -6.74 5.16
C GLY A 14 12.78 -5.46 5.97
N ASP A 15 13.79 -5.19 6.80
CA ASP A 15 13.85 -4.01 7.69
C ASP A 15 13.77 -2.66 6.93
N SER A 16 14.08 -2.67 5.62
CA SER A 16 14.07 -1.48 4.75
C SER A 16 12.95 -1.46 3.69
N GLU A 17 12.02 -2.41 3.72
CA GLU A 17 10.92 -2.42 2.75
C GLU A 17 9.70 -1.60 3.21
N PRO A 18 9.01 -0.90 2.29
CA PRO A 18 7.82 -0.14 2.63
C PRO A 18 6.71 -1.06 3.14
N ARG A 19 6.02 -0.67 4.20
CA ARG A 19 4.90 -1.42 4.76
C ARG A 19 3.60 -0.91 4.19
N VAL A 20 2.76 -1.81 3.70
CA VAL A 20 1.45 -1.46 3.15
C VAL A 20 0.37 -2.26 3.87
N TRP A 21 -0.66 -1.59 4.36
CA TRP A 21 -1.82 -2.23 4.99
C TRP A 21 -3.11 -1.51 4.63
N GLN A 22 -4.24 -2.17 4.86
CA GLN A 22 -5.58 -1.64 4.59
C GLN A 22 -6.36 -1.50 5.87
N THR A 23 -7.18 -0.45 5.95
CA THR A 23 -8.19 -0.27 6.99
C THR A 23 -9.52 0.02 6.33
N CYS A 24 -10.62 -0.36 6.97
CA CYS A 24 -11.95 0.09 6.55
C CYS A 24 -12.40 1.24 7.46
N ASP A 25 -12.86 2.33 6.84
CA ASP A 25 -13.55 3.39 7.59
C ASP A 25 -14.93 2.91 8.08
N ARG A 26 -15.55 3.65 9.00
CA ARG A 26 -16.91 3.42 9.49
C ARG A 26 -17.96 3.32 8.37
N GLN A 27 -17.72 3.94 7.22
CA GLN A 27 -18.58 3.89 6.04
C GLN A 27 -18.34 2.65 5.15
N GLY A 28 -17.39 1.77 5.50
CA GLY A 28 -17.02 0.61 4.69
C GLY A 28 -16.07 0.93 3.54
N HIS A 29 -15.54 2.15 3.47
CA HIS A 29 -14.53 2.54 2.49
C HIS A 29 -13.18 1.94 2.85
N THR A 30 -12.52 1.33 1.87
CA THR A 30 -11.16 0.80 2.03
C THR A 30 -10.17 1.96 1.91
N ILE A 31 -9.37 2.16 2.95
CA ILE A 31 -8.27 3.11 2.99
C ILE A 31 -6.97 2.32 3.00
N TRP A 32 -6.07 2.67 2.11
CA TRP A 32 -4.75 2.07 2.02
C TRP A 32 -3.74 2.95 2.72
N HIS A 33 -2.90 2.35 3.55
CA HIS A 33 -1.85 3.03 4.28
C HIS A 33 -0.51 2.47 3.85
N LEU A 34 0.42 3.38 3.56
CA LEU A 34 1.80 3.03 3.27
C LEU A 34 2.72 3.74 4.24
N TYR A 35 3.75 3.02 4.66
CA TYR A 35 4.85 3.54 5.43
C TYR A 35 6.15 3.21 4.72
N ASP A 36 6.92 4.24 4.41
CA ASP A 36 8.26 4.10 3.86
C ASP A 36 9.31 4.28 4.97
N PRO A 37 10.07 3.23 5.35
CA PRO A 37 11.12 3.37 6.33
C PRO A 37 12.31 4.22 5.83
N ALA A 38 12.55 4.31 4.51
CA ALA A 38 13.68 5.05 3.96
C ALA A 38 13.51 6.57 4.08
N THR A 39 12.28 7.07 3.92
CA THR A 39 11.95 8.50 4.08
C THR A 39 11.24 8.80 5.39
N GLN A 40 10.95 7.77 6.19
CA GLN A 40 10.03 7.80 7.34
C GLN A 40 8.63 8.37 6.99
N GLY A 41 8.29 8.42 5.70
CA GLY A 41 7.04 8.98 5.18
C GLY A 41 5.87 8.03 5.37
N LYS A 42 4.70 8.60 5.68
CA LYS A 42 3.42 7.90 5.69
C LYS A 42 2.51 8.53 4.65
N THR A 43 1.85 7.70 3.84
CA THR A 43 0.88 8.19 2.86
C THR A 43 -0.34 7.29 2.83
N GLN A 44 -1.47 7.85 2.40
CA GLN A 44 -2.74 7.15 2.32
C GLN A 44 -3.31 7.26 0.91
N PHE A 45 -3.94 6.18 0.44
CA PHE A 45 -4.59 6.14 -0.85
C PHE A 45 -6.01 5.58 -0.76
N GLY A 46 -6.86 6.01 -1.69
CA GLY A 46 -8.23 5.51 -1.81
C GLY A 46 -8.34 4.23 -2.64
N SER A 47 -7.32 3.93 -3.46
CA SER A 47 -7.37 2.83 -4.42
C SER A 47 -6.07 2.04 -4.49
N GLU A 48 -6.18 0.74 -4.77
CA GLU A 48 -5.03 -0.14 -5.02
C GLU A 48 -4.14 0.35 -6.18
N ALA A 49 -4.75 0.96 -7.20
CA ALA A 49 -4.02 1.49 -8.35
C ALA A 49 -3.02 2.60 -7.94
N GLU A 50 -3.40 3.46 -7.00
CA GLU A 50 -2.52 4.52 -6.48
C GLU A 50 -1.37 3.93 -5.65
N VAL A 51 -1.68 2.92 -4.82
CA VAL A 51 -0.67 2.15 -4.08
C VAL A 51 0.36 1.54 -5.03
N ARG A 52 -0.11 0.95 -6.14
CA ARG A 52 0.76 0.35 -7.15
C ARG A 52 1.64 1.41 -7.83
N ALA A 53 1.05 2.52 -8.28
CA ALA A 53 1.79 3.59 -8.91
C ALA A 53 2.88 4.17 -8.00
N TRP A 54 2.64 4.24 -6.69
CA TRP A 54 3.64 4.66 -5.71
C TRP A 54 4.77 3.64 -5.57
N LEU A 55 4.45 2.35 -5.49
CA LEU A 55 5.45 1.27 -5.43
C LEU A 55 6.29 1.23 -6.70
N GLU A 56 5.66 1.35 -7.87
CA GLU A 56 6.33 1.42 -9.16
C GLU A 56 7.29 2.62 -9.19
N GLN A 57 6.85 3.82 -8.81
CA GLN A 57 7.74 4.99 -8.74
C GLN A 57 8.94 4.76 -7.81
N ARG A 58 8.74 4.08 -6.68
CA ARG A 58 9.83 3.78 -5.74
C ARG A 58 10.86 2.81 -6.32
N TYR A 59 10.42 1.67 -6.87
CA TYR A 59 11.31 0.61 -7.37
C TYR A 59 11.87 0.90 -8.75
N TYR A 60 11.21 1.74 -9.55
CA TYR A 60 11.71 2.12 -10.87
C TYR A 60 12.83 3.17 -10.81
N HIS A 61 13.01 3.81 -9.65
CA HIS A 61 14.02 4.85 -9.42
C HIS A 61 15.21 4.38 -8.57
N SER A 62 15.32 3.08 -8.26
CA SER A 62 16.42 2.46 -7.49
C SER A 62 17.41 1.70 -8.36
#